data_AF-A0A226ENW0-F1
#
_entry.id   AF-A0A226ENW0-F1
#
_cell.length_a   1.000
_cell.length_b   1.000
_cell.length_c   1.000
_cell.angle_alpha   90.00
_cell.angle_beta   90.00
_cell.angle_gamma   90.00
#
_symmetry.space_group_name_H-M   'P 1'
#
loop_
_entity.id
_entity.type
_entity.pdbx_description
1 polymer ?
#
loop_
_entity_poly.entity_id
_entity_poly.type
_entity_poly.pdbx_seq_one_letter_code
_entity_poly.pdbx_strand_id
1 'polypeptide(L)'
;MPNQVRKSTPVQLDEMMGITLEDLVQHTISYPFECAQTLMKIGYEPIFPQREKFFGDTCLALPNSFSYVRYMISIDGVQGCYRGFAPTICHHLAATLVANYVNGTYQPKWDSHRPPGKSRVNLLSLRLNCNSKCPPNVLDILMTTGWRMFTVSLGTMVSHPLYVITIRMVAQFVGREGRYTSICSSLKAILNEDGFFGLFKGLVPRLLSENLKIMFPAAVFLAITRVFHNRLLVNSVTGLAKLLTERFAYQLDVVAATMTVQNSSMIIGQAPFLTRKFSGWMDCWEHLCNLNIQNRGRSSFFRYYNGPMTTMNGELRPVTVYLGPYYRLKSPMCSI
;
A
#
# COMPACT_ATOMS: atom_id res chain seq x y z
N MET A 1 15.25 35.32 -43.21
CA MET A 1 15.72 35.08 -41.82
C MET A 1 15.28 33.69 -41.40
N PRO A 2 16.17 32.85 -40.86
CA PRO A 2 15.96 31.40 -40.83
C PRO A 2 15.07 30.95 -39.66
N ASN A 3 14.32 29.88 -39.94
CA ASN A 3 13.52 29.06 -39.03
C ASN A 3 14.30 28.64 -37.79
N GLN A 4 13.84 29.03 -36.60
CA GLN A 4 14.22 28.37 -35.36
C GLN A 4 13.27 27.21 -35.07
N VAL A 5 13.68 26.03 -35.52
CA VAL A 5 13.21 24.74 -35.01
C VAL A 5 13.50 24.71 -33.50
N ARG A 6 12.43 24.75 -32.70
CA ARG A 6 12.47 24.58 -31.24
C ARG A 6 13.09 23.20 -30.95
N LYS A 7 14.38 23.18 -30.61
CA LYS A 7 15.08 21.99 -30.10
C LYS A 7 14.35 21.52 -28.83
N SER A 8 13.80 20.32 -28.87
CA SER A 8 13.30 19.58 -27.71
C SER A 8 14.46 19.30 -26.77
N THR A 9 14.52 20.00 -25.65
CA THR A 9 15.50 19.79 -24.58
C THR A 9 15.12 18.55 -23.75
N PRO A 10 16.08 17.76 -23.27
CA PRO A 10 15.82 16.59 -22.40
C PRO A 10 15.24 16.97 -21.03
N VAL A 11 15.17 18.26 -20.69
CA VAL A 11 14.65 18.80 -19.43
C VAL A 11 13.13 18.58 -19.25
N GLN A 12 12.38 18.46 -20.35
CA GLN A 12 10.92 18.29 -20.27
C GLN A 12 10.48 16.91 -19.75
N LEU A 13 11.27 15.86 -19.97
CA LEU A 13 10.91 14.50 -19.55
C LEU A 13 11.05 14.32 -18.03
N ASP A 14 12.10 14.91 -17.44
CA ASP A 14 12.31 14.92 -15.98
C ASP A 14 11.26 15.77 -15.25
N GLU A 15 10.83 16.88 -15.85
CA GLU A 15 9.70 17.68 -15.37
C GLU A 15 8.35 16.95 -15.47
N MET A 16 8.13 16.19 -16.54
CA MET A 16 6.90 15.41 -16.74
C MET A 16 6.83 14.17 -15.85
N MET A 17 7.95 13.48 -15.62
CA MET A 17 8.01 12.30 -14.76
C MET A 17 7.93 12.65 -13.27
N GLY A 18 8.35 13.87 -12.87
CA GLY A 18 8.14 14.39 -11.51
C GLY A 18 8.88 13.64 -10.40
N ILE A 19 9.76 12.70 -10.73
CA ILE A 19 10.59 11.93 -9.78
C ILE A 19 12.00 12.50 -9.81
N THR A 20 12.52 12.99 -8.69
CA THR A 20 13.96 13.31 -8.58
C THR A 20 14.77 12.03 -8.46
N LEU A 21 16.04 12.08 -8.86
CA LEU A 21 16.99 11.01 -8.59
C LEU A 21 17.02 10.62 -7.10
N GLU A 22 16.89 11.60 -6.21
CA GLU A 22 16.80 11.39 -4.75
C GLU A 22 15.58 10.52 -4.36
N ASP A 23 14.41 10.79 -4.93
CA ASP A 23 13.19 10.02 -4.67
C ASP A 23 13.37 8.56 -5.13
N LEU A 24 14.02 8.36 -6.29
CA LEU A 24 14.29 7.02 -6.83
C LEU A 24 15.30 6.26 -5.95
N VAL A 25 16.36 6.93 -5.49
CA VAL A 25 17.35 6.33 -4.58
C VAL A 25 16.69 5.94 -3.25
N GLN A 26 15.90 6.84 -2.66
CA GLN A 26 15.18 6.56 -1.43
C GLN A 26 14.20 5.38 -1.59
N HIS A 27 13.46 5.33 -2.69
CA HIS A 27 12.54 4.24 -2.99
C HIS A 27 13.27 2.92 -3.22
N THR A 28 14.44 2.94 -3.88
CA THR A 28 15.27 1.74 -4.10
C THR A 28 15.75 1.17 -2.76
N ILE A 29 16.26 2.03 -1.86
CA ILE A 29 16.73 1.62 -0.53
C ILE A 29 15.58 1.09 0.33
N SER A 30 14.40 1.70 0.23
CA SER A 30 13.23 1.36 1.06
C SER A 30 12.45 0.14 0.52
N TYR A 31 12.64 -0.22 -0.75
CA TYR A 31 11.84 -1.24 -1.43
C TYR A 31 11.83 -2.62 -0.74
N PRO A 32 12.95 -3.17 -0.23
CA PRO A 32 12.93 -4.45 0.47
C PRO A 32 11.97 -4.46 1.67
N PHE A 33 11.81 -3.32 2.36
CA PHE A 33 10.87 -3.18 3.46
C PHE A 33 9.42 -3.16 2.98
N GLU A 34 9.14 -2.50 1.86
CA GLU A 34 7.80 -2.51 1.24
C GLU A 34 7.41 -3.92 0.78
N CYS A 35 8.37 -4.68 0.24
CA CYS A 35 8.19 -6.07 -0.15
C CYS A 35 7.85 -6.94 1.06
N ALA A 36 8.63 -6.84 2.14
CA ALA A 36 8.34 -7.51 3.42
C ALA A 36 6.97 -7.10 3.98
N GLN A 37 6.65 -5.81 3.97
CA GLN A 37 5.36 -5.32 4.46
C GLN A 37 4.19 -5.84 3.61
N THR A 38 4.36 -5.95 2.30
CA THR A 38 3.37 -6.52 1.39
C THR A 38 3.13 -8.00 1.70
N LEU A 39 4.19 -8.77 1.97
CA LEU A 39 4.08 -10.16 2.39
C LEU A 39 3.35 -10.30 3.75
N MET A 40 3.62 -9.40 4.70
CA MET A 40 2.89 -9.35 5.97
C MET A 40 1.40 -9.00 5.76
N LYS A 41 1.08 -8.06 4.85
CA LYS A 41 -0.30 -7.66 4.51
C LYS A 41 -1.11 -8.85 3.98
N ILE A 42 -0.51 -9.68 3.12
CA ILE A 42 -1.17 -10.87 2.57
C ILE A 42 -1.20 -12.05 3.57
N GLY A 43 -0.52 -11.93 4.72
CA GLY A 43 -0.59 -12.88 5.83
C GLY A 43 0.57 -13.90 5.88
N TYR A 44 1.65 -13.68 5.15
CA TYR A 44 2.82 -14.56 5.16
C TYR A 44 3.75 -14.24 6.32
N GLU A 45 3.85 -15.15 7.30
CA GLU A 45 4.71 -15.02 8.49
C GLU A 45 5.60 -16.27 8.66
N PRO A 46 6.89 -16.21 8.24
CA PRO A 46 7.77 -17.38 8.21
C PRO A 46 8.46 -17.72 9.53
N ILE A 47 8.48 -16.80 10.49
CA ILE A 47 9.19 -16.98 11.76
C ILE A 47 8.15 -17.02 12.87
N PHE A 48 8.27 -18.02 13.75
CA PHE A 48 7.38 -18.17 14.89
C PHE A 48 7.54 -17.00 15.88
N PRO A 49 6.45 -16.56 16.52
CA PRO A 49 6.52 -15.50 17.52
C PRO A 49 7.33 -15.97 18.73
N GLN A 50 8.20 -15.10 19.22
CA GLN A 50 9.03 -15.36 20.40
C GLN A 50 8.46 -14.61 21.60
N ARG A 51 8.64 -15.16 22.80
CA ARG A 51 8.25 -14.47 24.04
C ARG A 51 9.26 -13.37 24.32
N GLU A 52 8.81 -12.13 24.24
CA GLU A 52 9.61 -10.97 24.60
C GLU A 52 8.96 -10.25 25.78
N LYS A 53 9.79 -9.70 26.66
CA LYS A 53 9.34 -8.85 27.75
C LYS A 53 9.39 -7.42 27.27
N PHE A 54 8.22 -6.86 26.97
CA PHE A 54 8.09 -5.45 26.65
C PHE A 54 7.41 -4.77 27.83
N PHE A 55 8.11 -3.82 28.45
CA PHE A 55 7.55 -2.98 29.51
C PHE A 55 6.99 -3.76 30.73
N GLY A 56 7.62 -4.90 31.06
CA GLY A 56 7.25 -5.74 32.20
C GLY A 56 6.29 -6.87 31.87
N ASP A 57 5.47 -6.72 30.82
CA ASP A 57 4.53 -7.74 30.38
C ASP A 57 5.17 -8.73 29.39
N THR A 58 4.94 -10.03 29.59
CA THR A 58 5.34 -11.07 28.65
C THR A 58 4.35 -11.10 27.49
N CYS A 59 4.79 -10.68 26.31
CA CYS A 59 3.98 -10.72 25.09
C CYS A 59 4.65 -11.60 24.03
N LEU A 60 3.86 -12.11 23.10
CA LEU A 60 4.37 -12.82 21.93
C LEU A 60 4.67 -11.81 20.84
N ALA A 61 5.96 -11.54 20.66
CA ALA A 61 6.48 -10.64 19.65
C ALA A 61 6.72 -11.38 18.34
N LEU A 62 6.28 -10.77 17.24
CA LEU A 62 6.59 -11.19 15.87
C LEU A 62 7.91 -10.55 15.44
N PRO A 63 8.65 -11.16 14.50
CA PRO A 63 9.93 -10.62 14.04
C PRO A 63 9.79 -9.20 13.48
N ASN A 64 10.79 -8.38 13.78
CA ASN A 64 10.95 -7.06 13.19
C ASN A 64 11.09 -7.17 11.67
N SER A 65 10.72 -6.11 10.94
CA SER A 65 10.88 -6.03 9.48
C SER A 65 12.31 -6.31 9.01
N PHE A 66 13.33 -5.89 9.76
CA PHE A 66 14.73 -6.20 9.44
C PHE A 66 15.02 -7.71 9.46
N SER A 67 14.55 -8.43 10.49
CA SER A 67 14.71 -9.89 10.58
C SER A 67 13.96 -10.58 9.45
N TYR A 68 12.80 -10.05 9.07
CA TYR A 68 12.02 -10.53 7.93
C TYR A 68 12.74 -10.32 6.59
N VAL A 69 13.28 -9.12 6.34
CA VAL A 69 14.06 -8.82 5.14
C VAL A 69 15.33 -9.68 5.09
N ARG A 70 16.01 -9.86 6.23
CA ARG A 70 17.17 -10.77 6.32
C ARG A 70 16.80 -12.21 5.97
N TYR A 71 15.64 -12.67 6.42
CA TYR A 71 15.09 -13.96 6.02
C TYR A 71 14.85 -14.02 4.50
N MET A 72 14.21 -13.00 3.91
CA MET A 72 13.99 -12.95 2.46
C MET A 72 15.29 -13.02 1.65
N ILE A 73 16.31 -12.27 2.06
CA ILE A 73 17.64 -12.28 1.44
C ILE A 73 18.30 -13.66 1.56
N SER A 74 18.12 -14.36 2.69
CA SER A 74 18.69 -15.71 2.86
C SER A 74 18.05 -16.76 1.94
N ILE A 75 16.81 -16.56 1.48
CA ILE A 75 16.08 -17.54 0.67
C ILE A 75 16.27 -17.32 -0.83
N ASP A 76 16.04 -16.09 -1.31
CA ASP A 76 16.06 -15.76 -2.75
C ASP A 76 17.18 -14.76 -3.12
N GLY A 77 18.09 -14.48 -2.20
CA GLY A 77 19.16 -13.50 -2.39
C GLY A 77 18.66 -12.06 -2.41
N VAL A 78 19.58 -11.13 -2.67
CA VAL A 78 19.27 -9.69 -2.77
C VAL A 78 18.36 -9.42 -3.96
N GLN A 79 18.55 -10.12 -5.08
CA GLN A 79 17.72 -9.97 -6.30
C GLN A 79 16.26 -10.34 -6.04
N GLY A 80 15.99 -11.36 -5.23
CA GLY A 80 14.63 -11.76 -4.85
C GLY A 80 13.86 -10.66 -4.12
N CYS A 81 14.55 -9.81 -3.35
CA CYS A 81 13.93 -8.71 -2.61
C CYS A 81 13.43 -7.58 -3.50
N TYR A 82 13.93 -7.48 -4.75
CA TYR A 82 13.52 -6.49 -5.73
C TYR A 82 12.45 -7.01 -6.73
N ARG A 83 11.84 -8.17 -6.46
CA ARG A 83 10.73 -8.68 -7.26
C ARG A 83 9.53 -7.74 -7.15
N GLY A 84 9.03 -7.29 -8.30
CA GLY A 84 7.92 -6.33 -8.38
C GLY A 84 8.37 -4.86 -8.36
N PHE A 85 9.66 -4.56 -8.31
CA PHE A 85 10.15 -3.19 -8.24
C PHE A 85 9.79 -2.38 -9.49
N ALA A 86 9.99 -2.97 -10.67
CA ALA A 86 9.65 -2.34 -11.94
C ALA A 86 8.16 -1.94 -12.05
N PRO A 87 7.18 -2.85 -11.84
CA PRO A 87 5.77 -2.45 -11.86
C PRO A 87 5.41 -1.46 -10.74
N THR A 88 6.11 -1.47 -9.59
CA THR A 88 5.91 -0.44 -8.56
C THR A 88 6.30 0.93 -9.06
N ILE A 89 7.45 1.09 -9.71
CA ILE A 89 7.85 2.38 -10.30
C ILE A 89 6.87 2.80 -11.39
N CYS A 90 6.52 1.88 -12.31
CA CYS A 90 5.57 2.17 -13.37
C CYS A 90 4.19 2.59 -12.82
N HIS A 91 3.74 1.95 -11.73
CA HIS A 91 2.49 2.27 -11.05
C HIS A 91 2.49 3.70 -10.50
N HIS A 92 3.54 4.08 -9.78
CA HIS A 92 3.68 5.43 -9.23
C HIS A 92 3.81 6.48 -10.34
N LEU A 93 4.59 6.20 -11.39
CA LEU A 93 4.72 7.06 -12.56
C LEU A 93 3.36 7.27 -13.24
N ALA A 94 2.61 6.19 -13.48
CA ALA A 94 1.29 6.28 -14.10
C ALA A 94 0.32 7.14 -13.28
N ALA A 95 0.29 6.96 -11.95
CA ALA A 95 -0.56 7.76 -11.07
C ALA A 95 -0.16 9.26 -11.09
N THR A 96 1.14 9.55 -11.04
CA THR A 96 1.67 10.93 -11.08
C THR A 96 1.41 11.60 -12.42
N LEU A 97 1.60 10.88 -13.54
CA LEU A 97 1.31 11.40 -14.88
C LEU A 97 -0.16 11.77 -15.05
N VAL A 98 -1.07 10.92 -14.58
CA VAL A 98 -2.51 11.21 -14.59
C VAL A 98 -2.83 12.42 -13.72
N ALA A 99 -2.24 12.50 -12.52
CA ALA A 99 -2.44 13.65 -11.65
C ALA A 99 -1.93 14.97 -12.26
N ASN A 100 -0.78 14.94 -12.92
CA ASN A 100 -0.20 16.10 -13.61
C ASN A 100 -1.07 16.50 -14.81
N TYR A 101 -1.54 15.53 -15.59
CA TYR A 101 -2.43 15.78 -16.72
C TYR A 101 -3.76 16.42 -16.29
N VAL A 102 -4.40 15.88 -15.24
CA VAL A 102 -5.67 16.40 -14.71
C VAL A 102 -5.49 17.83 -14.18
N ASN A 103 -4.44 18.07 -13.38
CA ASN A 103 -4.18 19.40 -12.82
C ASN A 103 -3.75 20.43 -13.88
N GLY A 104 -3.00 20.00 -14.91
CA GLY A 104 -2.55 20.88 -16.00
C GLY A 104 -3.66 21.24 -16.98
N THR A 105 -4.58 20.31 -17.25
CA THR A 105 -5.69 20.52 -18.20
C THR A 105 -6.86 21.27 -17.57
N TYR A 106 -7.13 21.02 -16.29
CA TYR A 106 -8.34 21.51 -15.62
C TYR A 106 -8.03 22.26 -14.32
N GLN A 107 -7.03 23.14 -14.31
CA GLN A 107 -6.71 23.93 -13.12
C GLN A 107 -7.96 24.71 -12.64
N PRO A 108 -8.53 24.40 -11.46
CA PRO A 108 -9.76 25.03 -11.03
C PRO A 108 -9.50 26.51 -10.71
N LYS A 109 -10.33 27.40 -11.26
CA LYS A 109 -10.23 28.87 -11.08
C LYS A 109 -10.22 29.31 -9.61
N TRP A 110 -10.79 28.52 -8.71
CA TRP A 110 -10.85 28.76 -7.27
C TRP A 110 -9.52 28.51 -6.54
N ASP A 111 -8.53 27.88 -7.18
CA ASP A 111 -7.22 27.53 -6.61
C ASP A 111 -6.13 28.58 -6.93
N SER A 112 -6.53 29.86 -7.05
CA SER A 112 -5.65 30.97 -7.45
C SER A 112 -4.57 31.32 -6.40
N HIS A 113 -4.65 30.75 -5.20
CA HIS A 113 -3.66 30.96 -4.11
C HIS A 113 -2.54 29.91 -4.08
N ARG A 114 -2.51 28.95 -5.02
CA ARG A 114 -1.40 28.01 -5.14
C ARG A 114 -0.25 28.68 -5.89
N PRO A 115 0.97 28.77 -5.31
CA PRO A 115 2.11 29.33 -6.04
C PRO A 115 2.37 28.46 -7.29
N PRO A 116 2.43 29.06 -8.50
CA PRO A 116 2.84 28.33 -9.70
C PRO A 116 4.29 27.88 -9.52
N GLY A 117 4.58 26.59 -9.70
CA GLY A 117 5.96 26.06 -9.68
C GLY A 117 6.33 25.11 -8.54
N LYS A 118 5.42 24.77 -7.61
CA LYS A 118 5.59 23.60 -6.72
C LYS A 118 4.74 22.42 -7.18
N SER A 119 4.93 22.05 -8.45
CA SER A 119 4.19 21.00 -9.15
C SER A 119 4.76 19.62 -8.83
N ARG A 120 4.67 19.20 -7.57
CA ARG A 120 4.75 17.79 -7.20
C ARG A 120 3.60 17.48 -6.27
N VAL A 121 2.51 16.99 -6.85
CA VAL A 121 1.54 16.25 -6.05
C VAL A 121 2.19 14.92 -5.73
N ASN A 122 3.05 14.90 -4.72
CA ASN A 122 3.47 13.65 -4.09
C ASN A 122 2.21 13.10 -3.44
N LEU A 123 1.58 12.14 -4.12
CA LEU A 123 0.38 11.43 -3.68
C LEU A 123 0.61 10.83 -2.26
N LEU A 124 1.87 10.52 -1.95
CA LEU A 124 2.35 10.03 -0.66
C LEU A 124 2.43 11.07 0.47
N SER A 125 2.44 12.38 0.18
CA SER A 125 2.66 13.41 1.21
C SER A 125 1.52 14.43 1.24
N LEU A 126 0.56 14.20 2.15
CA LEU A 126 -0.47 15.17 2.50
C LEU A 126 0.14 16.32 3.34
N ARG A 127 1.03 17.14 2.75
CA ARG A 127 1.45 18.40 3.37
C ARG A 127 0.37 19.46 3.16
N LEU A 128 -0.60 19.50 4.07
CA LEU A 128 -1.39 20.72 4.32
C LEU A 128 -0.45 21.74 4.98
N ASN A 129 0.44 22.36 4.19
CA ASN A 129 1.30 23.43 4.67
C ASN A 129 0.56 24.76 4.45
N CYS A 130 -0.28 25.15 5.40
CA CYS A 130 -0.99 26.42 5.36
C CYS A 130 -0.04 27.56 5.80
N ASN A 131 0.76 28.06 4.87
CA ASN A 131 1.51 29.31 5.04
C ASN A 131 0.72 30.55 4.58
N SER A 132 -0.53 30.38 4.11
CA SER A 132 -1.35 31.49 3.62
C SER A 132 -2.02 32.25 4.76
N LYS A 133 -1.79 33.57 4.77
CA LYS A 133 -2.23 34.57 5.76
C LYS A 133 -3.76 34.80 5.84
N CYS A 134 -4.58 34.15 5.03
CA CYS A 134 -6.04 34.35 5.02
C CYS A 134 -6.77 33.15 5.67
N PRO A 135 -7.89 33.35 6.38
CA PRO A 135 -8.82 32.25 6.66
C PRO A 135 -9.37 31.79 5.31
N PRO A 136 -9.09 30.54 4.88
CA PRO A 136 -9.68 30.03 3.65
C PRO A 136 -11.20 29.92 3.84
N ASN A 137 -11.98 30.30 2.83
CA ASN A 137 -13.41 30.03 2.86
C ASN A 137 -13.60 28.52 2.92
N VAL A 138 -14.62 28.05 3.66
CA VAL A 138 -14.90 26.61 3.76
C VAL A 138 -15.23 26.00 2.40
N LEU A 139 -15.86 26.78 1.52
CA LEU A 139 -16.13 26.38 0.15
C LEU A 139 -14.83 26.09 -0.62
N ASP A 140 -13.79 26.91 -0.46
CA ASP A 140 -12.51 26.75 -1.15
C ASP A 140 -11.80 25.46 -0.72
N ILE A 141 -11.82 25.15 0.58
CA ILE A 141 -11.23 23.90 1.09
C ILE A 141 -12.04 22.70 0.62
N LEU A 142 -13.37 22.79 0.64
CA LEU A 142 -14.23 21.69 0.22
C LEU A 142 -14.03 21.37 -1.27
N MET A 143 -14.04 22.41 -2.11
CA MET A 143 -13.78 22.27 -3.55
C MET A 143 -12.35 21.75 -3.82
N THR A 144 -11.34 22.25 -3.11
CA THR A 144 -9.96 21.77 -3.23
C THR A 144 -9.85 20.30 -2.83
N THR A 145 -10.51 19.90 -1.74
CA THR A 145 -10.49 18.52 -1.26
C THR A 145 -11.21 17.59 -2.24
N GLY A 146 -12.37 18.00 -2.76
CA GLY A 146 -13.11 17.24 -3.77
C GLY A 146 -12.33 17.06 -5.08
N TRP A 147 -11.65 18.11 -5.55
CA TRP A 147 -10.79 18.03 -6.73
C TRP A 147 -9.63 17.04 -6.54
N ARG A 148 -9.03 17.04 -5.35
CA ARG A 148 -7.95 16.09 -5.01
C ARG A 148 -8.45 14.65 -4.97
N MET A 149 -9.62 14.40 -4.38
CA MET A 149 -10.24 13.08 -4.35
C MET A 149 -10.51 12.56 -5.77
N PHE A 150 -11.02 13.42 -6.65
CA PHE A 150 -11.24 13.09 -8.07
C PHE A 150 -9.93 12.73 -8.78
N THR A 151 -8.92 13.60 -8.65
CA THR A 151 -7.61 13.41 -9.28
C THR A 151 -6.94 12.11 -8.81
N VAL A 152 -6.96 11.85 -7.50
CA VAL A 152 -6.37 10.63 -6.93
C VAL A 152 -7.15 9.40 -7.34
N SER A 153 -8.48 9.44 -7.34
CA SER A 153 -9.30 8.31 -7.77
C SER A 153 -9.04 7.92 -9.23
N LEU A 154 -8.94 8.89 -10.14
CA LEU A 154 -8.57 8.65 -11.54
C LEU A 154 -7.16 8.06 -11.66
N GLY A 155 -6.19 8.64 -10.94
CA GLY A 155 -4.82 8.14 -10.91
C GLY A 155 -4.74 6.70 -10.40
N THR A 156 -5.46 6.39 -9.32
CA THR A 156 -5.55 5.03 -8.77
C THR A 156 -6.20 4.07 -9.77
N MET A 157 -7.30 4.44 -10.44
CA MET A 157 -7.97 3.57 -11.43
C MET A 157 -7.04 3.19 -12.59
N VAL A 158 -6.33 4.17 -13.17
CA VAL A 158 -5.42 3.93 -14.30
C VAL A 158 -4.21 3.11 -13.88
N SER A 159 -3.68 3.36 -12.69
CA SER A 159 -2.47 2.71 -12.20
C SER A 159 -2.73 1.36 -11.51
N HIS A 160 -3.99 1.02 -11.20
CA HIS A 160 -4.36 -0.16 -10.44
C HIS A 160 -3.90 -1.50 -11.06
N PRO A 161 -3.97 -1.73 -12.39
CA PRO A 161 -3.46 -2.97 -12.99
C PRO A 161 -1.98 -3.23 -12.69
N LEU A 162 -1.14 -2.19 -12.67
CA LEU A 162 0.28 -2.30 -12.34
C LEU A 162 0.50 -2.64 -10.87
N TYR A 163 -0.35 -2.12 -9.98
CA TYR A 163 -0.32 -2.50 -8.56
C TYR A 163 -0.70 -3.97 -8.36
N VAL A 164 -1.73 -4.47 -9.07
CA VAL A 164 -2.09 -5.89 -9.01
C VAL A 164 -0.91 -6.76 -9.42
N ILE A 165 -0.21 -6.40 -10.49
CA ILE A 165 1.01 -7.08 -10.94
C ILE A 165 2.10 -7.04 -9.86
N THR A 166 2.36 -5.88 -9.25
CA THR A 166 3.32 -5.75 -8.14
C THR A 166 3.00 -6.71 -7.00
N ILE A 167 1.76 -6.70 -6.49
CA ILE A 167 1.36 -7.53 -5.35
C ILE A 167 1.53 -9.01 -5.68
N ARG A 168 1.16 -9.47 -6.88
CA ARG A 168 1.35 -10.87 -7.31
C ARG A 168 2.82 -11.24 -7.51
N MET A 169 3.62 -10.34 -8.06
CA MET A 169 5.06 -10.54 -8.21
C MET A 169 5.78 -10.63 -6.85
N VAL A 170 5.29 -9.94 -5.82
CA VAL A 170 5.80 -10.09 -4.45
C VAL A 170 5.26 -11.39 -3.83
N ALA A 171 3.97 -11.67 -3.97
CA ALA A 171 3.29 -12.84 -3.40
C ALA A 171 3.86 -14.19 -3.88
N GLN A 172 4.41 -14.26 -5.10
CA GLN A 172 5.06 -15.48 -5.61
C GLN A 172 6.26 -15.94 -4.76
N PHE A 173 6.83 -15.06 -3.93
CA PHE A 173 7.88 -15.42 -2.95
C PHE A 173 7.42 -16.55 -2.02
N VAL A 174 6.14 -16.55 -1.62
CA VAL A 174 5.58 -17.52 -0.65
C VAL A 174 5.66 -18.95 -1.18
N GLY A 175 5.30 -19.15 -2.45
CA GLY A 175 5.33 -20.46 -3.11
C GLY A 175 6.65 -20.78 -3.81
N ARG A 176 7.61 -19.83 -3.84
CA ARG A 176 8.80 -19.84 -4.70
C ARG A 176 8.43 -20.14 -6.16
N GLU A 177 7.35 -19.51 -6.62
CA GLU A 177 6.83 -19.69 -7.97
C GLU A 177 7.54 -18.76 -8.95
N GLY A 178 7.82 -19.26 -10.16
CA GLY A 178 8.45 -18.50 -11.23
C GLY A 178 7.47 -17.98 -12.30
N ARG A 179 6.18 -17.84 -11.98
CA ARG A 179 5.15 -17.49 -12.97
C ARG A 179 5.18 -16.01 -13.39
N TYR A 180 5.49 -15.12 -12.46
CA TYR A 180 5.42 -13.67 -12.66
C TYR A 180 6.83 -13.08 -12.79
N THR A 181 7.48 -13.31 -13.93
CA THR A 181 8.88 -12.90 -14.20
C THR A 181 9.02 -11.47 -14.73
N SER A 182 8.04 -10.98 -15.49
CA SER A 182 8.09 -9.67 -16.17
C SER A 182 6.70 -9.06 -16.25
N ILE A 183 6.61 -7.72 -16.35
CA ILE A 183 5.32 -6.99 -16.35
C ILE A 183 4.36 -7.54 -17.43
N CYS A 184 4.83 -7.70 -18.67
CA CYS A 184 3.99 -8.19 -19.78
C CYS A 184 3.59 -9.67 -19.61
N SER A 185 4.51 -10.50 -19.12
CA SER A 185 4.23 -11.93 -18.83
C SER A 185 3.19 -12.05 -17.72
N SER A 186 3.36 -11.28 -16.65
CA SER A 186 2.42 -11.19 -15.53
C SER A 186 1.05 -10.70 -15.97
N LEU A 187 0.99 -9.67 -16.81
CA LEU A 187 -0.27 -9.15 -17.35
C LEU A 187 -1.00 -10.23 -18.17
N LYS A 188 -0.28 -10.91 -19.07
CA LYS A 188 -0.84 -12.00 -19.88
C LYS A 188 -1.33 -13.16 -19.03
N ALA A 189 -0.56 -13.54 -18.01
CA ALA A 189 -0.95 -14.59 -17.06
C ALA A 189 -2.25 -14.23 -16.32
N ILE A 190 -2.36 -13.01 -15.80
CA ILE A 190 -3.58 -12.55 -15.10
C ILE A 190 -4.78 -12.52 -16.05
N LEU A 191 -4.61 -12.00 -17.27
CA LEU A 191 -5.68 -11.94 -18.26
C LEU A 191 -6.17 -13.33 -18.69
N ASN A 192 -5.27 -14.31 -18.78
CA ASN A 192 -5.62 -15.68 -19.13
C ASN A 192 -6.26 -16.46 -17.97
N GLU A 193 -5.83 -16.23 -16.73
CA GLU A 193 -6.29 -16.97 -15.55
C GLU A 193 -7.56 -16.35 -14.92
N ASP A 194 -7.58 -15.03 -14.75
CA ASP A 194 -8.63 -14.30 -14.04
C ASP A 194 -9.48 -13.39 -14.95
N GLY A 195 -9.12 -13.27 -16.23
CA GLY A 195 -9.76 -12.35 -17.16
C GLY A 195 -9.44 -10.88 -16.89
N PHE A 196 -10.15 -9.99 -17.59
CA PHE A 196 -9.98 -8.54 -17.48
C PHE A 196 -10.30 -8.01 -16.07
N PHE A 197 -11.34 -8.54 -15.43
CA PHE A 197 -11.72 -8.17 -14.06
C PHE A 197 -10.68 -8.58 -13.01
N GLY A 198 -9.79 -9.53 -13.33
CA GLY A 198 -8.64 -9.90 -12.50
C GLY A 198 -7.71 -8.72 -12.20
N LEU A 199 -7.56 -7.79 -13.14
CA LEU A 199 -6.70 -6.61 -13.02
C LEU A 199 -7.28 -5.53 -12.10
N PHE A 200 -8.56 -5.64 -11.73
CA PHE A 200 -9.27 -4.70 -10.88
C PHE A 200 -9.69 -5.29 -9.52
N LYS A 201 -9.13 -6.46 -9.16
CA LYS A 201 -9.33 -7.07 -7.85
C LYS A 201 -8.74 -6.19 -6.76
N GLY A 202 -9.56 -5.83 -5.76
CA GLY A 202 -9.15 -4.96 -4.66
C GLY A 202 -9.19 -3.46 -4.98
N LEU A 203 -9.73 -3.04 -6.13
CA LEU A 203 -9.86 -1.62 -6.48
C LEU A 203 -10.70 -0.83 -5.48
N VAL A 204 -11.87 -1.36 -5.09
CA VAL A 204 -12.82 -0.66 -4.19
C VAL A 204 -12.21 -0.33 -2.81
N PRO A 205 -11.67 -1.30 -2.03
CA PRO A 205 -11.07 -0.99 -0.74
C PRO A 205 -9.86 -0.04 -0.88
N ARG A 206 -9.12 -0.13 -1.99
CA ARG A 206 -8.00 0.78 -2.29
C ARG A 206 -8.45 2.21 -2.59
N LEU A 207 -9.50 2.39 -3.39
CA LEU A 207 -10.07 3.71 -3.63
C LEU A 207 -10.59 4.32 -2.34
N LEU A 208 -11.22 3.51 -1.49
CA LEU A 208 -11.70 3.97 -0.19
C LEU A 208 -10.53 4.37 0.73
N SER A 209 -9.43 3.62 0.75
CA SER A 209 -8.26 3.95 1.56
C SER A 209 -7.62 5.28 1.14
N GLU A 210 -7.41 5.50 -0.16
CA GLU A 210 -6.84 6.74 -0.70
C GLU A 210 -7.75 7.96 -0.46
N ASN A 211 -9.06 7.80 -0.66
CA ASN A 211 -10.02 8.88 -0.44
C ASN A 211 -10.15 9.23 1.06
N LEU A 212 -10.12 8.23 1.95
CA LEU A 212 -10.14 8.46 3.40
C LEU A 212 -8.90 9.24 3.86
N LYS A 213 -7.71 8.90 3.35
CA LYS A 213 -6.44 9.60 3.63
C LYS A 213 -6.51 11.10 3.33
N ILE A 214 -7.33 11.51 2.35
CA ILE A 214 -7.52 12.91 1.95
C ILE A 214 -8.65 13.57 2.74
N MET A 215 -9.82 12.92 2.79
CA MET A 215 -11.04 13.48 3.34
C MET A 215 -10.95 13.73 4.85
N PHE A 216 -10.45 12.76 5.62
CA PHE A 216 -10.50 12.85 7.08
C PHE A 216 -9.61 13.99 7.64
N PRO A 217 -8.32 14.12 7.27
CA PRO A 217 -7.51 15.23 7.73
C PRO A 217 -8.03 16.61 7.29
N ALA A 218 -8.65 16.69 6.11
CA ALA A 218 -9.26 17.93 5.61
C ALA A 218 -10.51 18.32 6.43
N ALA A 219 -11.36 17.35 6.76
CA ALA A 219 -12.53 17.56 7.62
C ALA A 219 -12.11 18.01 9.03
N VAL A 220 -11.08 17.37 9.63
CA VAL A 220 -10.55 17.78 10.93
C VAL A 220 -9.94 19.18 10.88
N PHE A 221 -9.18 19.48 9.83
CA PHE A 221 -8.62 20.82 9.64
C PHE A 221 -9.70 21.91 9.60
N LEU A 222 -10.79 21.65 8.87
CA LEU A 222 -11.95 22.54 8.80
C LEU A 222 -12.62 22.73 10.16
N ALA A 223 -12.94 21.63 10.84
CA ALA A 223 -13.62 21.67 12.13
C ALA A 223 -12.82 22.45 13.18
N ILE A 224 -11.51 22.21 13.27
CA ILE A 224 -10.66 22.84 14.28
C ILE A 224 -10.40 24.31 13.95
N THR A 225 -10.20 24.65 12.68
CA THR A 225 -10.02 26.06 12.28
C THR A 225 -11.26 26.91 12.54
N ARG A 226 -12.46 26.29 12.58
CA ARG A 226 -13.71 26.97 12.97
C ARG A 226 -13.81 27.23 14.47
N VAL A 227 -13.20 26.40 15.31
CA VAL A 227 -13.29 26.49 16.77
C VAL A 227 -12.08 27.22 17.37
N PHE A 228 -10.88 26.94 16.88
CA PHE A 228 -9.62 27.44 17.42
C PHE A 228 -8.85 28.25 16.38
N HIS A 229 -8.46 29.48 16.73
CA HIS A 229 -7.61 30.34 15.90
C HIS A 229 -6.11 30.04 16.04
N ASN A 230 -5.72 29.15 16.96
CA ASN A 230 -4.32 28.80 17.24
C ASN A 230 -3.74 27.87 16.17
N ARG A 231 -2.85 28.40 15.31
CA ARG A 231 -2.23 27.67 14.19
C ARG A 231 -1.44 26.43 14.64
N LEU A 232 -0.74 26.49 15.78
CA LEU A 232 0.03 25.35 16.29
C LEU A 232 -0.87 24.18 16.68
N LEU A 233 -1.98 24.45 17.36
CA LEU A 233 -2.95 23.43 17.76
C LEU A 233 -3.61 22.80 16.53
N VAL A 234 -4.01 23.60 15.54
CA VAL A 234 -4.57 23.10 14.28
C VAL A 234 -3.59 22.15 13.58
N ASN A 235 -2.32 22.53 13.47
CA ASN A 235 -1.31 21.69 12.82
C ASN A 235 -1.03 20.39 13.58
N SER A 236 -0.93 20.46 14.91
CA SER A 236 -0.70 19.26 15.76
C SER A 236 -1.87 18.29 15.69
N VAL A 237 -3.11 18.78 15.86
CA VAL A 237 -4.29 17.90 15.86
C VAL A 237 -4.56 17.34 14.47
N THR A 238 -4.33 18.12 13.41
CA THR A 238 -4.42 17.58 12.04
C THR A 238 -3.30 16.59 11.74
N GLY A 239 -2.12 16.73 12.33
CA GLY A 239 -1.07 15.72 12.32
C GLY A 239 -1.51 14.41 12.98
N LEU A 240 -2.09 14.47 14.18
CA LEU A 240 -2.65 13.30 14.88
C LEU A 240 -3.78 12.65 14.09
N ALA A 241 -4.67 13.46 13.49
CA ALA A 241 -5.74 12.97 12.62
C ALA A 241 -5.20 12.19 11.42
N LYS A 242 -4.07 12.61 10.81
CA LYS A 242 -3.42 11.85 9.74
C LYS A 242 -2.93 10.49 10.24
N LEU A 243 -2.27 10.43 11.40
CA LEU A 243 -1.79 9.18 11.97
C LEU A 243 -2.94 8.20 12.28
N LEU A 244 -4.07 8.73 12.76
CA LEU A 244 -5.29 7.94 12.97
C LEU A 244 -5.91 7.49 11.65
N THR A 245 -5.95 8.36 10.64
CA THR A 245 -6.48 8.01 9.31
C THR A 245 -5.65 6.90 8.67
N GLU A 246 -4.33 6.99 8.77
CA GLU A 246 -3.41 5.98 8.25
C GLU A 246 -3.67 4.61 8.88
N ARG A 247 -4.09 4.56 10.16
CA ARG A 247 -4.53 3.30 10.80
C ARG A 247 -5.68 2.66 10.06
N PHE A 248 -6.74 3.42 9.81
CA PHE A 248 -7.97 2.90 9.21
C PHE A 248 -7.78 2.60 7.73
N ALA A 249 -7.10 3.49 7.01
CA ALA A 249 -6.80 3.29 5.61
C ALA A 249 -5.88 2.07 5.38
N TYR A 250 -4.95 1.81 6.31
CA TYR A 250 -4.13 0.60 6.28
C TYR A 250 -4.96 -0.69 6.34
N GLN A 251 -6.01 -0.73 7.16
CA GLN A 251 -6.88 -1.91 7.24
C GLN A 251 -7.53 -2.19 5.88
N LEU A 252 -7.94 -1.14 5.16
CA LEU A 252 -8.48 -1.26 3.81
C LEU A 252 -7.41 -1.67 2.80
N ASP A 253 -6.18 -1.19 2.94
CA ASP A 253 -5.04 -1.62 2.11
C ASP A 253 -4.73 -3.11 2.31
N VAL A 254 -4.90 -3.66 3.53
CA VAL A 254 -4.80 -5.11 3.80
C VAL A 254 -5.88 -5.87 3.05
N VAL A 255 -7.14 -5.39 3.09
CA VAL A 255 -8.25 -6.01 2.34
C VAL A 255 -8.03 -5.92 0.83
N ALA A 256 -7.50 -4.81 0.33
CA ALA A 256 -7.15 -4.68 -1.08
C ALA A 256 -6.08 -5.71 -1.50
N ALA A 257 -5.02 -5.86 -0.70
CA ALA A 257 -3.94 -6.79 -0.98
C ALA A 257 -4.40 -8.26 -0.92
N THR A 258 -5.24 -8.64 0.04
CA THR A 258 -5.80 -10.01 0.11
C THR A 258 -6.70 -10.33 -1.07
N MET A 259 -7.61 -9.41 -1.43
CA MET A 259 -8.49 -9.57 -2.58
C MET A 259 -7.70 -9.66 -3.90
N THR A 260 -6.57 -8.97 -3.99
CA THR A 260 -5.68 -8.99 -5.18
C THR A 260 -5.08 -10.38 -5.42
N VAL A 261 -4.70 -11.07 -4.34
CA VAL A 261 -4.06 -12.39 -4.37
C VAL A 261 -5.09 -13.53 -4.50
N GLN A 262 -6.32 -13.29 -4.09
CA GLN A 262 -7.39 -14.28 -4.08
C GLN A 262 -7.74 -14.82 -5.48
N ASN A 263 -8.07 -16.12 -5.53
CA ASN A 263 -8.43 -16.86 -6.74
C ASN A 263 -7.33 -16.87 -7.82
N SER A 264 -6.10 -16.49 -7.46
CA SER A 264 -4.97 -16.65 -8.38
C SER A 264 -4.47 -18.10 -8.35
N SER A 265 -3.73 -18.48 -9.39
CA SER A 265 -3.08 -19.79 -9.48
C SER A 265 -1.91 -19.99 -8.49
N MET A 266 -1.63 -18.99 -7.65
CA MET A 266 -0.57 -19.02 -6.65
C MET A 266 -0.99 -19.79 -5.42
N ILE A 267 -0.03 -20.46 -4.78
CA ILE A 267 -0.20 -21.20 -3.54
C ILE A 267 -0.93 -20.36 -2.49
N ILE A 268 -0.49 -19.11 -2.26
CA ILE A 268 -1.12 -18.20 -1.29
C ILE A 268 -2.57 -17.82 -1.61
N GLY A 269 -2.98 -17.91 -2.88
CA GLY A 269 -4.34 -17.65 -3.35
C GLY A 269 -5.32 -18.82 -3.19
N GLN A 270 -4.81 -20.00 -2.82
CA GLN A 270 -5.54 -21.26 -2.75
C GLN A 270 -5.65 -21.78 -1.30
N ALA A 271 -6.57 -22.72 -1.07
CA ALA A 271 -6.62 -23.43 0.21
C ALA A 271 -5.31 -24.22 0.40
N PRO A 272 -4.71 -24.26 1.61
CA PRO A 272 -5.25 -23.87 2.91
C PRO A 272 -5.00 -22.41 3.37
N PHE A 273 -4.36 -21.56 2.56
CA PHE A 273 -3.90 -20.22 2.95
C PHE A 273 -5.02 -19.18 2.97
N LEU A 274 -5.93 -19.26 2.00
CA LEU A 274 -7.22 -18.58 1.99
C LEU A 274 -8.29 -19.68 2.06
N THR A 275 -8.75 -19.98 3.27
CA THR A 275 -9.73 -21.05 3.54
C THR A 275 -11.09 -20.76 2.90
N ARG A 276 -11.41 -19.48 2.67
CA ARG A 276 -12.69 -19.02 2.15
C ARG A 276 -12.52 -18.18 0.89
N LYS A 277 -13.29 -18.50 -0.15
CA LYS A 277 -13.49 -17.60 -1.30
C LYS A 277 -14.45 -16.49 -0.88
N PHE A 278 -13.98 -15.25 -0.88
CA PHE A 278 -14.81 -14.05 -0.70
C PHE A 278 -15.54 -13.70 -2.00
N SER A 279 -16.83 -13.37 -1.90
CA SER A 279 -17.63 -12.91 -3.04
C SER A 279 -17.39 -11.42 -3.33
N GLY A 280 -17.06 -10.65 -2.28
CA GLY A 280 -16.71 -9.24 -2.37
C GLY A 280 -15.75 -8.81 -1.27
N TRP A 281 -15.34 -7.54 -1.33
CA TRP A 281 -14.41 -6.95 -0.36
C TRP A 281 -15.01 -6.83 1.06
N MET A 282 -16.33 -6.68 1.17
CA MET A 282 -17.05 -6.61 2.46
C MET A 282 -16.96 -7.94 3.22
N ASP A 283 -17.18 -9.07 2.55
CA ASP A 283 -17.01 -10.40 3.17
C ASP A 283 -15.58 -10.61 3.67
N CYS A 284 -14.60 -10.13 2.88
CA CYS A 284 -13.18 -10.18 3.26
C CYS A 284 -12.90 -9.31 4.49
N TRP A 285 -13.45 -8.09 4.51
CA TRP A 285 -13.35 -7.19 5.64
C TRP A 285 -13.95 -7.80 6.91
N GLU A 286 -15.19 -8.30 6.85
CA GLU A 286 -15.88 -8.92 7.98
C GLU A 286 -15.08 -10.11 8.52
N HIS A 287 -14.57 -10.97 7.63
CA HIS A 287 -13.75 -12.10 8.02
C HIS A 287 -12.46 -11.67 8.73
N LEU A 288 -11.76 -10.68 8.21
CA LEU A 288 -10.52 -10.17 8.81
C LEU A 288 -10.77 -9.49 10.17
N CYS A 289 -11.91 -8.79 10.31
CA CYS A 289 -12.36 -8.19 11.56
C CYS A 289 -12.71 -9.25 12.60
N ASN A 290 -13.45 -10.30 12.22
CA ASN A 290 -13.80 -11.40 13.13
C ASN A 290 -12.56 -12.13 13.66
N LEU A 291 -11.48 -12.16 12.88
CA LEU A 291 -10.20 -12.75 13.28
C LEU A 291 -9.25 -11.77 13.98
N ASN A 292 -9.58 -10.47 14.08
CA ASN A 292 -8.72 -9.42 14.62
C ASN A 292 -7.33 -9.29 13.95
N ILE A 293 -7.21 -9.66 12.67
CA ILE A 293 -5.95 -9.66 11.90
C ILE A 293 -5.85 -8.53 10.87
N GLN A 294 -6.81 -7.59 10.85
CA GLN A 294 -6.86 -6.47 9.90
C GLN A 294 -5.72 -5.45 10.05
N ASN A 295 -4.99 -5.46 11.17
CA ASN A 295 -3.83 -4.57 11.42
C ASN A 295 -2.47 -5.28 11.25
N ARG A 296 -2.44 -6.50 10.69
CA ARG A 296 -1.19 -7.24 10.48
C ARG A 296 -0.23 -6.48 9.56
N GLY A 297 1.07 -6.52 9.86
CA GLY A 297 2.09 -5.82 9.07
C GLY A 297 2.08 -4.29 9.16
N ARG A 298 1.24 -3.69 10.02
CA ARG A 298 1.11 -2.23 10.14
C ARG A 298 2.35 -1.59 10.76
N SER A 299 2.86 -2.19 11.82
CA SER A 299 4.07 -1.75 12.49
C SER A 299 5.27 -2.50 11.90
N SER A 300 6.24 -1.78 11.35
CA SER A 300 7.44 -2.40 10.79
C SER A 300 8.42 -2.88 11.85
N PHE A 301 8.37 -2.32 13.06
CA PHE A 301 9.36 -2.61 14.11
C PHE A 301 8.74 -3.35 15.30
N PHE A 302 7.69 -2.81 15.93
CA PHE A 302 7.08 -3.45 17.09
C PHE A 302 5.81 -4.21 16.68
N ARG A 303 5.92 -5.53 16.58
CA ARG A 303 4.84 -6.39 16.09
C ARG A 303 4.41 -7.36 17.17
N TYR A 304 3.12 -7.37 17.48
CA TYR A 304 2.52 -8.25 18.47
C TYR A 304 1.65 -9.28 17.77
N TYR A 305 1.67 -10.51 18.25
CA TYR A 305 0.72 -11.52 17.80
C TYR A 305 -0.63 -11.34 18.52
N ASN A 306 -1.66 -10.99 17.75
CA ASN A 306 -3.03 -10.78 18.25
C ASN A 306 -4.02 -11.85 17.74
N GLY A 307 -3.54 -12.92 17.11
CA GLY A 307 -4.39 -13.97 16.56
C GLY A 307 -4.91 -14.95 17.63
N PRO A 308 -5.70 -15.97 17.24
CA PRO A 308 -6.22 -16.96 18.17
C PRO A 308 -5.09 -17.76 18.82
N MET A 309 -5.28 -18.11 20.09
CA MET A 309 -4.32 -18.78 20.97
C MET A 309 -4.95 -20.03 21.60
N THR A 310 -4.22 -21.14 21.60
CA THR A 310 -4.55 -22.40 22.31
C THR A 310 -3.51 -22.65 23.39
N THR A 311 -3.97 -23.10 24.54
CA THR A 311 -3.09 -23.60 25.59
C THR A 311 -2.65 -25.02 25.26
N MET A 312 -1.38 -25.22 24.91
CA MET A 312 -0.76 -26.54 24.82
C MET A 312 0.20 -26.70 25.99
N ASN A 313 0.00 -27.71 26.84
CA ASN A 313 0.83 -28.00 28.01
C ASN A 313 0.99 -26.81 28.99
N GLY A 314 -0.11 -26.07 29.24
CA GLY A 314 -0.09 -24.89 30.11
C GLY A 314 0.54 -23.63 29.49
N GLU A 315 1.04 -23.74 28.26
CA GLU A 315 1.60 -22.62 27.51
C GLU A 315 0.64 -22.09 26.45
N LEU A 316 0.38 -20.78 26.46
CA LEU A 316 -0.33 -20.11 25.37
C LEU A 316 0.52 -20.20 24.10
N ARG A 317 0.04 -20.98 23.13
CA ARG A 317 0.59 -21.11 21.79
C ARG A 317 -0.43 -20.67 20.77
N PRO A 318 -0.02 -20.03 19.69
CA PRO A 318 -0.96 -19.58 18.69
C PRO A 318 -1.54 -20.72 17.82
N VAL A 319 -2.83 -20.63 17.46
CA VAL A 319 -3.63 -21.70 16.79
C VAL A 319 -3.53 -21.69 15.27
N THR A 320 -2.98 -20.62 14.69
CA THR A 320 -3.03 -20.42 13.24
C THR A 320 -1.98 -21.25 12.50
N VAL A 321 -2.29 -21.56 11.24
CA VAL A 321 -1.34 -22.06 10.24
C VAL A 321 -0.22 -21.04 10.09
N TYR A 322 0.86 -21.22 10.87
CA TYR A 322 2.08 -20.44 10.73
C TYR A 322 2.80 -20.86 9.46
N LEU A 323 2.92 -19.91 8.56
CA LEU A 323 3.58 -20.02 7.26
C LEU A 323 5.11 -20.01 7.39
N GLY A 324 5.66 -20.70 8.39
CA GLY A 324 7.07 -21.01 8.51
C GLY A 324 7.53 -22.04 7.47
N PRO A 325 8.86 -22.21 7.28
CA PRO A 325 9.48 -22.98 6.19
C PRO A 325 9.14 -24.49 6.13
N TYR A 326 8.21 -24.97 6.96
CA TYR A 326 7.83 -26.37 7.12
C TYR A 326 6.59 -26.81 6.32
N TYR A 327 6.02 -25.98 5.44
CA TYR A 327 4.94 -26.42 4.54
C TYR A 327 5.39 -27.36 3.40
N ARG A 328 6.63 -27.86 3.47
CA ARG A 328 7.05 -29.06 2.75
C ARG A 328 7.07 -30.26 3.70
N LEU A 329 5.93 -30.62 4.28
CA LEU A 329 5.74 -31.97 4.83
C LEU A 329 4.91 -32.77 3.82
N LYS A 330 5.63 -33.67 3.14
CA LYS A 330 5.18 -34.90 2.48
C LYS A 330 3.79 -34.85 1.84
N SER A 331 3.78 -34.96 0.51
CA SER A 331 2.72 -35.71 -0.16
C SER A 331 2.40 -36.98 0.67
N PRO A 332 1.15 -37.19 1.11
CA PRO A 332 0.76 -38.53 1.53
C PRO A 332 0.81 -39.39 0.27
N MET A 333 1.74 -40.34 0.28
CA MET A 333 1.85 -41.53 -0.55
C MET A 333 1.00 -41.60 -1.84
N CYS A 334 1.68 -41.65 -2.98
CA CYS A 334 1.36 -42.66 -3.98
C CYS A 334 2.55 -43.61 -4.08
N SER A 335 2.54 -44.58 -3.17
CA SER A 335 3.26 -45.83 -3.26
C SER A 335 2.29 -46.90 -2.74
N ILE A 336 1.49 -47.43 -3.66
CA ILE A 336 1.13 -48.84 -3.87
C ILE A 336 0.92 -48.97 -5.37
#